data_AF-E1JW67-F1
#
_entry.id   AF-E1JW67-F1
#
_cell.length_a   1.000
_cell.length_b   1.000
_cell.length_c   1.000
_cell.angle_alpha   90.00
_cell.angle_beta   90.00
_cell.angle_gamma   90.00
#
_symmetry.space_group_name_H-M   'P 1'
#
loop_
_entity.id
_entity.type
_entity.pdbx_description
1 polymer ?
#
loop_
_entity_poly.entity_id
_entity_poly.type
_entity_poly.pdbx_seq_one_letter_code
_entity_poly.pdbx_strand_id
1 'polypeptide(L)'
;MRPIRRLPTSHDLRTKAPNAGLARARHVGTERVLPLLLACALCLTAVSCKGESGETTQPDGQLTPSDLFSRRAPKPPHAKPLRVLAVGDSLSISLGEQMEHALAGATGIDFTRDGTRSTGLTRPELLDWPARLRERVAGDDPPDVVVIMIGANDVMPVDGPDGSRVFFDNPDWPKAYAAKAREMVAICRAANPNVRVYWVGVPAMGETELAKGVGQVNTALAAMCAAAPGCRFIDTQAAFSDPDGHYSRHGRDGATGEHLTLRTADGVHMTESGAKLLGGVVLAGIAKREHLPPIAGVDELRAYARDVHPIPDQIVAAPQETKPPKSKARPSGKVYTVKKGDTIRVIARRMGISADDLMAINPNVEATRLSLGQALRLPVKHRQ
;
A
#
# COMPACT_ATOMS: atom_id res chain seq x y z
N MET A 1 -17.32 -58.29 25.06
CA MET A 1 -16.01 -58.72 25.60
C MET A 1 -15.01 -58.80 24.44
N ARG A 2 -13.76 -58.38 24.73
CA ARG A 2 -12.55 -58.12 23.92
C ARG A 2 -12.13 -59.18 22.85
N PRO A 3 -11.08 -58.95 22.01
CA PRO A 3 -10.18 -57.77 21.94
C PRO A 3 -9.83 -57.22 20.53
N ILE A 4 -9.28 -55.99 20.60
CA ILE A 4 -8.60 -55.19 19.57
C ILE A 4 -7.15 -55.70 19.38
N ARG A 5 -6.68 -55.81 18.12
CA ARG A 5 -5.27 -56.05 17.77
C ARG A 5 -4.52 -54.72 17.56
N ARG A 6 -3.41 -54.53 18.27
CA ARG A 6 -2.39 -53.49 18.03
C ARG A 6 -1.38 -53.97 16.99
N LEU A 7 -0.87 -53.07 16.16
CA LEU A 7 0.30 -53.27 15.30
C LEU A 7 1.49 -52.39 15.80
N PRO A 8 2.75 -52.79 15.50
CA PRO A 8 3.92 -52.44 16.30
C PRO A 8 4.69 -51.20 15.80
N THR A 9 5.47 -50.65 16.73
CA THR A 9 6.48 -49.60 16.58
C THR A 9 7.76 -50.13 15.92
N SER A 10 8.30 -49.42 14.92
CA SER A 10 9.59 -49.74 14.30
C SER A 10 10.74 -48.89 14.83
N HIS A 11 11.86 -49.59 15.02
CA HIS A 11 13.17 -49.19 15.52
C HIS A 11 13.88 -48.07 14.74
N ASP A 12 14.42 -47.13 15.51
CA ASP A 12 15.84 -46.73 15.60
C ASP A 12 16.82 -47.20 14.50
N LEU A 13 17.35 -46.25 13.73
CA LEU A 13 18.57 -46.43 12.92
C LEU A 13 19.52 -45.23 13.13
N ARG A 14 20.55 -45.45 13.95
CA ARG A 14 21.81 -44.70 13.99
C ARG A 14 22.77 -45.25 12.94
N THR A 15 23.29 -44.41 12.06
CA THR A 15 24.65 -44.52 11.46
C THR A 15 25.16 -43.09 11.19
N LYS A 16 26.01 -42.53 12.07
CA LYS A 16 27.49 -42.45 12.04
C LYS A 16 28.10 -41.92 10.73
N ALA A 17 28.67 -40.72 10.84
CA ALA A 17 29.50 -39.99 9.87
C ALA A 17 30.84 -40.68 9.55
N PRO A 18 31.65 -40.13 8.62
CA PRO A 18 32.80 -39.35 9.12
C PRO A 18 33.14 -38.07 8.35
N ASN A 19 33.80 -37.17 9.10
CA ASN A 19 34.55 -35.98 8.68
C ASN A 19 35.91 -36.35 8.06
N ALA A 20 36.34 -35.58 7.05
CA ALA A 20 37.74 -35.25 6.71
C ALA A 20 37.69 -34.12 5.67
N GLY A 21 38.51 -33.07 5.62
CA GLY A 21 39.69 -32.65 6.36
C GLY A 21 40.22 -31.37 5.69
N LEU A 22 40.84 -30.48 6.46
CA LEU A 22 41.53 -29.28 5.98
C LEU A 22 42.74 -29.64 5.08
N ALA A 23 43.03 -28.80 4.07
CA ALA A 23 44.41 -28.50 3.66
C ALA A 23 44.53 -27.14 2.96
N ARG A 24 45.63 -26.43 3.29
CA ARG A 24 46.06 -25.10 2.84
C ARG A 24 46.92 -25.14 1.56
N ALA A 25 46.84 -24.03 0.81
CA ALA A 25 47.91 -23.30 0.09
C ALA A 25 48.62 -23.93 -1.13
N ARG A 26 48.69 -23.17 -2.26
CA ARG A 26 49.86 -22.37 -2.69
C ARG A 26 49.63 -21.63 -4.03
N HIS A 27 50.41 -20.57 -4.18
CA HIS A 27 50.53 -19.57 -5.26
C HIS A 27 51.11 -20.10 -6.60
N VAL A 28 51.14 -19.15 -7.58
CA VAL A 28 51.91 -19.04 -8.85
C VAL A 28 51.07 -19.47 -10.07
N GLY A 29 50.95 -18.72 -11.18
CA GLY A 29 51.78 -17.64 -11.72
C GLY A 29 51.04 -16.74 -12.74
N THR A 30 51.77 -15.67 -13.08
CA THR A 30 51.56 -14.63 -14.08
C THR A 30 51.50 -15.14 -15.52
N GLU A 31 50.87 -14.40 -16.44
CA GLU A 31 51.41 -13.94 -17.75
C GLU A 31 50.46 -12.91 -18.41
N ARG A 32 51.04 -11.84 -18.99
CA ARG A 32 50.43 -10.79 -19.84
C ARG A 32 50.54 -11.23 -21.32
N VAL A 33 49.79 -10.74 -22.32
CA VAL A 33 50.06 -9.56 -23.20
C VAL A 33 49.07 -9.70 -24.41
N LEU A 34 48.11 -8.78 -24.61
CA LEU A 34 47.94 -7.76 -25.71
C LEU A 34 47.54 -8.28 -27.14
N PRO A 35 47.01 -7.44 -28.07
CA PRO A 35 45.88 -7.76 -28.95
C PRO A 35 46.31 -7.70 -30.44
N LEU A 36 45.41 -7.99 -31.39
CA LEU A 36 45.69 -7.79 -32.81
C LEU A 36 44.58 -6.98 -33.49
N LEU A 37 44.94 -5.75 -33.88
CA LEU A 37 44.32 -4.97 -34.94
C LEU A 37 44.99 -5.37 -36.26
N LEU A 38 44.22 -5.56 -37.33
CA LEU A 38 44.74 -5.34 -38.69
C LEU A 38 43.61 -4.94 -39.65
N ALA A 39 43.81 -3.81 -40.30
CA ALA A 39 43.08 -3.31 -41.45
C ALA A 39 43.77 -3.76 -42.75
N CYS A 40 43.04 -3.96 -43.85
CA CYS A 40 43.55 -3.69 -45.19
C CYS A 40 42.45 -3.63 -46.28
N ALA A 41 42.39 -2.42 -46.87
CA ALA A 41 42.03 -1.94 -48.20
C ALA A 41 41.68 -2.87 -49.39
N LEU A 42 40.65 -2.39 -50.10
CA LEU A 42 40.43 -2.19 -51.56
C LEU A 42 40.87 -3.25 -52.60
N CYS A 43 39.92 -3.56 -53.51
CA CYS A 43 40.18 -3.62 -54.95
C CYS A 43 38.96 -3.13 -55.76
N LEU A 44 39.23 -2.22 -56.70
CA LEU A 44 38.33 -1.68 -57.73
C LEU A 44 38.12 -2.71 -58.86
N THR A 45 36.94 -2.73 -59.46
CA THR A 45 36.81 -2.82 -60.93
C THR A 45 35.62 -2.00 -61.41
N ALA A 46 35.84 -1.23 -62.48
CA ALA A 46 34.85 -0.44 -63.19
C ALA A 46 34.37 -1.21 -64.43
N VAL A 47 33.08 -1.15 -64.73
CA VAL A 47 32.51 -1.44 -66.07
C VAL A 47 31.42 -0.41 -66.36
N SER A 48 31.56 0.25 -67.52
CA SER A 48 30.60 1.12 -68.23
C SER A 48 29.90 0.24 -69.30
N CYS A 49 28.67 0.40 -69.80
CA CYS A 49 27.96 1.59 -70.31
C CYS A 49 26.51 1.22 -70.77
N LYS A 50 25.60 2.23 -70.79
CA LYS A 50 24.30 2.39 -71.56
C LYS A 50 23.14 1.40 -71.31
N GLY A 51 21.84 1.73 -71.32
CA GLY A 51 20.91 2.88 -71.51
C GLY A 51 19.51 2.31 -71.12
N GLU A 52 18.46 3.02 -70.69
CA GLU A 52 17.63 4.04 -71.35
C GLU A 52 16.59 4.60 -70.34
N SER A 53 16.21 5.86 -70.58
CA SER A 53 14.93 6.54 -70.30
C SER A 53 14.23 6.44 -68.92
N GLY A 54 14.29 7.56 -68.19
CA GLY A 54 13.08 8.37 -67.98
C GLY A 54 12.40 8.29 -66.61
N GLU A 55 12.82 9.14 -65.66
CA GLU A 55 11.88 9.98 -64.91
C GLU A 55 12.61 11.09 -64.14
N THR A 56 11.95 12.25 -64.11
CA THR A 56 12.31 13.57 -63.60
C THR A 56 13.11 13.63 -62.29
N THR A 57 14.28 14.25 -62.34
CA THR A 57 15.01 14.79 -61.18
C THR A 57 14.35 16.09 -60.69
N GLN A 58 13.82 16.08 -59.47
CA GLN A 58 13.64 17.28 -58.65
C GLN A 58 14.91 17.52 -57.79
N PRO A 59 15.22 18.79 -57.46
CA PRO A 59 16.55 19.20 -57.07
C PRO A 59 16.92 18.76 -55.65
N ASP A 60 18.22 18.62 -55.41
CA ASP A 60 18.82 18.49 -54.08
C ASP A 60 18.19 19.51 -53.12
N GLY A 61 17.41 18.99 -52.17
CA GLY A 61 16.77 19.77 -51.12
C GLY A 61 17.83 20.43 -50.26
N GLN A 62 18.09 21.70 -50.52
CA GLN A 62 18.94 22.52 -49.68
C GLN A 62 18.27 22.68 -48.32
N LEU A 63 18.86 22.08 -47.29
CA LEU A 63 18.42 22.19 -45.90
C LEU A 63 18.24 23.66 -45.55
N THR A 64 17.01 24.06 -45.22
CA THR A 64 16.75 25.43 -44.79
C THR A 64 17.14 25.59 -43.31
N PRO A 65 17.48 26.79 -42.84
CA PRO A 65 17.68 27.04 -41.41
C PRO A 65 16.46 26.62 -40.56
N SER A 66 15.25 26.64 -41.13
CA SER A 66 14.01 26.19 -40.47
C SER A 66 13.96 24.67 -40.25
N ASP A 67 14.60 23.87 -41.10
CA ASP A 67 14.69 22.41 -40.95
C ASP A 67 15.65 22.00 -39.82
N LEU A 68 16.62 22.85 -39.48
CA LEU A 68 17.53 22.64 -38.36
C LEU A 68 16.86 22.85 -36.99
N PHE A 69 15.71 23.55 -36.95
CA PHE A 69 14.93 23.79 -35.73
C PHE A 69 13.69 22.89 -35.61
N SER A 70 13.27 22.17 -36.66
CA SER A 70 12.21 21.16 -36.60
C SER A 70 12.77 19.76 -36.34
N ARG A 71 13.45 19.58 -35.20
CA ARG A 71 13.72 18.23 -34.66
C ARG A 71 12.69 17.85 -33.60
N ARG A 72 11.43 17.67 -33.98
CA ARG A 72 10.64 16.69 -33.24
C ARG A 72 11.11 15.34 -33.74
N ALA A 73 12.06 14.74 -33.04
CA ALA A 73 12.46 13.36 -33.28
C ALA A 73 11.20 12.51 -33.45
N PRO A 74 11.15 11.55 -34.40
CA PRO A 74 10.04 10.62 -34.49
C PRO A 74 9.84 10.01 -33.10
N LYS A 75 8.64 10.20 -32.56
CA LYS A 75 8.28 9.68 -31.25
C LYS A 75 8.55 8.18 -31.31
N PRO A 76 9.46 7.63 -30.47
CA PRO A 76 9.72 6.21 -30.50
C PRO A 76 8.38 5.48 -30.38
N PRO A 77 8.18 4.34 -31.07
CA PRO A 77 6.93 3.58 -30.96
C PRO A 77 6.62 3.46 -29.49
N HIS A 78 5.46 3.98 -29.09
CA HIS A 78 5.12 4.14 -27.70
C HIS A 78 5.31 2.81 -26.99
N ALA A 79 6.33 2.71 -26.14
CA ALA A 79 6.41 1.63 -25.18
C ALA A 79 5.05 1.58 -24.49
N LYS A 80 4.47 0.38 -24.38
CA LYS A 80 3.20 0.17 -23.68
C LYS A 80 3.25 0.93 -22.35
N PRO A 81 2.23 1.74 -22.01
CA PRO A 81 2.26 2.50 -20.78
C PRO A 81 2.45 1.57 -19.59
N LEU A 82 3.24 2.00 -18.61
CA LEU A 82 3.41 1.28 -17.34
C LEU A 82 2.09 1.28 -16.59
N ARG A 83 1.50 0.10 -16.38
CA ARG A 83 0.20 -0.05 -15.72
C ARG A 83 0.39 -0.21 -14.22
N VAL A 84 -0.12 0.74 -13.45
CA VAL A 84 0.00 0.78 -11.99
C VAL A 84 -1.39 0.67 -11.38
N LEU A 85 -1.60 -0.33 -10.53
CA LEU A 85 -2.84 -0.54 -9.79
C LEU A 85 -2.59 -0.36 -8.30
N ALA A 86 -3.34 0.54 -7.65
CA ALA A 86 -3.38 0.64 -6.19
C ALA A 86 -4.66 -0.02 -5.65
N VAL A 87 -4.55 -0.91 -4.66
CA VAL A 87 -5.70 -1.56 -4.01
C VAL A 87 -5.57 -1.54 -2.49
N GLY A 88 -6.71 -1.52 -1.80
CA GLY A 88 -6.75 -1.89 -0.39
C GLY A 88 -7.83 -1.23 0.46
N ASP A 89 -7.55 -1.06 1.75
CA ASP A 89 -8.53 -0.63 2.75
C ASP A 89 -8.81 0.89 2.73
N SER A 90 -9.39 1.45 3.80
CA SER A 90 -9.68 2.88 3.88
C SER A 90 -8.45 3.78 3.79
N LEU A 91 -7.27 3.32 4.22
CA LEU A 91 -6.03 4.10 4.10
C LEU A 91 -5.53 4.11 2.66
N SER A 92 -5.75 3.02 1.92
CA SER A 92 -5.42 2.95 0.50
C SER A 92 -6.17 3.97 -0.35
N ILE A 93 -7.37 4.40 0.09
CA ILE A 93 -8.17 5.40 -0.62
C ILE A 93 -7.42 6.73 -0.63
N SER A 94 -6.99 7.20 0.54
CA SER A 94 -6.23 8.45 0.67
C SER A 94 -4.85 8.36 -0.02
N LEU A 95 -4.17 7.21 0.07
CA LEU A 95 -2.93 6.98 -0.69
C LEU A 95 -3.19 7.04 -2.20
N GLY A 96 -4.21 6.34 -2.68
CA GLY A 96 -4.55 6.26 -4.09
C GLY A 96 -4.94 7.62 -4.68
N GLU A 97 -5.66 8.46 -3.92
CA GLU A 97 -5.99 9.84 -4.32
C GLU A 97 -4.73 10.70 -4.51
N GLN A 98 -3.73 10.56 -3.61
CA GLN A 98 -2.47 11.32 -3.74
C GLN A 98 -1.59 10.79 -4.87
N MET A 99 -1.57 9.48 -5.09
CA MET A 99 -0.88 8.89 -6.24
C MET A 99 -1.55 9.30 -7.56
N GLU A 100 -2.89 9.30 -7.63
CA GLU A 100 -3.65 9.77 -8.79
C GLU A 100 -3.33 11.23 -9.12
N HIS A 101 -3.33 12.09 -8.09
CA HIS A 101 -2.96 13.50 -8.25
C HIS A 101 -1.50 13.66 -8.74
N ALA A 102 -0.55 12.94 -8.13
CA ALA A 102 0.85 13.03 -8.47
C ALA A 102 1.18 12.52 -9.88
N LEU A 103 0.43 11.53 -10.37
CA LEU A 103 0.61 10.91 -11.69
C LEU A 103 -0.29 11.55 -12.76
N ALA A 104 -1.10 12.55 -12.42
CA ALA A 104 -2.00 13.20 -13.37
C ALA A 104 -1.21 13.80 -14.55
N GLY A 105 -1.63 13.45 -15.77
CA GLY A 105 -0.98 13.92 -17.01
C GLY A 105 0.36 13.26 -17.32
N ALA A 106 0.82 12.28 -16.54
CA ALA A 106 2.04 11.54 -16.83
C ALA A 106 1.90 10.74 -18.13
N THR A 107 2.77 11.01 -19.11
CA THR A 107 2.79 10.24 -20.36
C THR A 107 3.43 8.88 -20.14
N GLY A 108 2.80 7.81 -20.61
CA GLY A 108 3.36 6.46 -20.52
C GLY A 108 3.13 5.77 -19.17
N ILE A 109 2.20 6.28 -18.35
CA ILE A 109 1.72 5.62 -17.14
C ILE A 109 0.19 5.54 -17.23
N ASP A 110 -0.35 4.37 -16.92
CA ASP A 110 -1.77 4.16 -16.71
C ASP A 110 -1.98 3.79 -15.24
N PHE A 111 -2.60 4.69 -14.46
CA PHE A 111 -2.82 4.52 -13.04
C PHE A 111 -4.30 4.27 -12.75
N THR A 112 -4.59 3.21 -11.99
CA THR A 112 -5.93 2.95 -11.47
C THR A 112 -5.89 2.64 -9.98
N ARG A 113 -6.98 2.92 -9.28
CA ARG A 113 -7.12 2.63 -7.85
C ARG A 113 -8.44 1.96 -7.52
N ASP A 114 -8.44 1.12 -6.50
CA ASP A 114 -9.62 0.41 -5.98
C ASP A 114 -9.49 0.21 -4.47
N GLY A 115 -10.02 1.16 -3.71
CA GLY A 115 -9.98 1.17 -2.25
C GLY A 115 -11.36 1.02 -1.65
N THR A 116 -11.50 0.18 -0.62
CA THR A 116 -12.80 -0.07 0.04
C THR A 116 -12.70 0.09 1.56
N ARG A 117 -13.56 0.95 2.12
CA ARG A 117 -13.54 1.30 3.54
C ARG A 117 -13.80 0.09 4.44
N SER A 118 -13.09 0.02 5.55
CA SER A 118 -13.29 -0.95 6.65
C SER A 118 -13.08 -2.42 6.28
N THR A 119 -12.52 -2.70 5.10
CA THR A 119 -12.20 -4.06 4.63
C THR A 119 -10.80 -4.49 5.07
N GLY A 120 -10.51 -5.78 4.95
CA GLY A 120 -9.26 -6.39 5.36
C GLY A 120 -9.16 -7.84 4.91
N LEU A 121 -7.98 -8.45 4.96
CA LEU A 121 -7.81 -9.87 4.58
C LEU A 121 -8.46 -10.83 5.58
N THR A 122 -8.69 -10.39 6.82
CA THR A 122 -9.37 -11.18 7.86
C THR A 122 -10.87 -10.93 7.89
N ARG A 123 -11.41 -10.20 6.91
CA ARG A 123 -12.82 -9.77 6.87
C ARG A 123 -13.51 -10.08 5.53
N PRO A 124 -13.46 -11.34 5.05
CA PRO A 124 -14.03 -11.71 3.75
C PRO A 124 -15.55 -11.48 3.68
N GLU A 125 -16.23 -11.39 4.83
CA GLU A 125 -17.66 -11.06 4.91
C GLU A 125 -17.98 -9.62 4.47
N LEU A 126 -16.99 -8.72 4.48
CA LEU A 126 -17.14 -7.36 3.98
C LEU A 126 -16.68 -7.23 2.52
N LEU A 127 -15.55 -7.85 2.19
CA LEU A 127 -15.03 -7.92 0.84
C LEU A 127 -14.00 -9.06 0.74
N ASP A 128 -14.23 -9.97 -0.19
CA ASP A 128 -13.24 -10.96 -0.59
C ASP A 128 -12.17 -10.28 -1.47
N TRP A 129 -11.11 -9.81 -0.83
CA TRP A 129 -9.98 -9.17 -1.50
C TRP A 129 -9.30 -10.06 -2.55
N PRO A 130 -9.04 -11.35 -2.31
CA PRO A 130 -8.58 -12.27 -3.35
C PRO A 130 -9.48 -12.30 -4.58
N ALA A 131 -10.80 -12.46 -4.41
CA ALA A 131 -11.73 -12.45 -5.55
C ALA A 131 -11.72 -11.10 -6.28
N ARG A 132 -11.79 -9.99 -5.53
CA ARG A 132 -11.75 -8.64 -6.10
C ARG A 132 -10.45 -8.39 -6.88
N LEU A 133 -9.31 -8.80 -6.33
CA LEU A 133 -8.02 -8.63 -7.00
C LEU A 133 -7.97 -9.44 -8.30
N ARG A 134 -8.49 -10.67 -8.33
CA ARG A 134 -8.60 -11.47 -9.58
C ARG A 134 -9.36 -10.72 -10.66
N GLU A 135 -10.46 -10.03 -10.33
CA GLU A 135 -11.18 -9.18 -11.28
C GLU A 135 -10.31 -8.02 -11.78
N ARG A 136 -9.57 -7.36 -10.89
CA ARG A 136 -8.75 -6.18 -11.22
C ARG A 136 -7.50 -6.49 -12.03
N VAL A 137 -6.98 -7.71 -11.94
CA VAL A 137 -5.81 -8.15 -12.71
C VAL A 137 -6.16 -9.01 -13.93
N ALA A 138 -7.44 -9.28 -14.17
CA ALA A 138 -7.89 -10.07 -15.32
C ALA A 138 -7.72 -9.30 -16.66
N GLY A 139 -7.68 -10.07 -17.75
CA GLY A 139 -7.61 -9.55 -19.12
C GLY A 139 -6.21 -9.65 -19.74
N ASP A 140 -6.10 -9.20 -20.99
CA ASP A 140 -4.88 -9.34 -21.81
C ASP A 140 -3.77 -8.35 -21.40
N ASP A 141 -4.14 -7.29 -20.65
CA ASP A 141 -3.24 -6.23 -20.21
C ASP A 141 -3.25 -6.06 -18.67
N PRO A 142 -2.72 -7.05 -17.92
CA PRO A 142 -2.64 -6.98 -16.47
C PRO A 142 -1.67 -5.85 -16.00
N PRO A 143 -1.77 -5.40 -14.74
CA PRO A 143 -0.86 -4.40 -14.19
C PRO A 143 0.60 -4.86 -14.18
N ASP A 144 1.51 -3.90 -14.39
CA ASP A 144 2.96 -4.07 -14.27
C ASP A 144 3.45 -3.89 -12.83
N VAL A 145 2.75 -3.02 -12.10
CA VAL A 145 2.99 -2.68 -10.70
C VAL A 145 1.67 -2.72 -9.94
N VAL A 146 1.66 -3.40 -8.80
CA VAL A 146 0.51 -3.43 -7.89
C VAL A 146 0.94 -2.91 -6.52
N VAL A 147 0.30 -1.84 -6.06
CA VAL A 147 0.50 -1.26 -4.73
C VAL A 147 -0.66 -1.71 -3.84
N ILE A 148 -0.36 -2.50 -2.81
CA ILE A 148 -1.37 -3.06 -1.90
C ILE A 148 -1.22 -2.37 -0.55
N MET A 149 -2.29 -1.77 -0.04
CA MET A 149 -2.34 -1.23 1.33
C MET A 149 -3.54 -1.81 2.07
N ILE A 150 -3.34 -2.98 2.67
CA ILE A 150 -4.33 -3.68 3.47
C ILE A 150 -3.65 -4.10 4.76
N GLY A 151 -4.31 -3.82 5.89
CA GLY A 151 -3.90 -4.32 7.20
C GLY A 151 -4.47 -3.55 8.39
N ALA A 152 -5.04 -2.36 8.17
CA ALA A 152 -5.53 -1.51 9.27
C ALA A 152 -6.72 -2.12 10.03
N ASN A 153 -7.46 -3.04 9.39
CA ASN A 153 -8.63 -3.72 9.96
C ASN A 153 -8.37 -5.20 10.29
N ASP A 154 -7.11 -5.64 10.21
CA ASP A 154 -6.74 -7.06 10.26
C ASP A 154 -6.22 -7.52 11.63
N VAL A 155 -6.31 -6.66 12.66
CA VAL A 155 -6.12 -7.05 14.07
C VAL A 155 -7.33 -7.86 14.56
N MET A 156 -7.56 -9.00 13.91
CA MET A 156 -8.77 -9.82 13.99
C MET A 156 -8.41 -11.30 13.75
N PRO A 157 -9.27 -12.26 14.11
CA PRO A 157 -9.04 -13.67 13.81
C PRO A 157 -8.94 -13.94 12.30
N VAL A 158 -8.06 -14.87 11.91
CA VAL A 158 -7.90 -15.36 10.54
C VAL A 158 -8.57 -16.72 10.40
N ASP A 159 -9.36 -16.89 9.34
CA ASP A 159 -9.90 -18.21 8.98
C ASP A 159 -8.80 -19.10 8.39
N GLY A 160 -8.65 -20.28 8.99
CA GLY A 160 -7.81 -21.36 8.51
C GLY A 160 -8.45 -22.09 7.31
N PRO A 161 -7.65 -22.88 6.56
CA PRO A 161 -8.11 -23.59 5.37
C PRO A 161 -9.16 -24.66 5.64
N ASP A 162 -9.29 -25.13 6.89
CA ASP A 162 -10.27 -26.11 7.36
C ASP A 162 -11.52 -25.46 8.02
N GLY A 163 -11.64 -24.13 7.94
CA GLY A 163 -12.71 -23.38 8.61
C GLY A 163 -12.46 -23.14 10.11
N SER A 164 -11.30 -23.53 10.65
CA SER A 164 -10.88 -23.13 11.99
C SER A 164 -10.62 -21.62 12.05
N ARG A 165 -10.68 -21.04 13.26
CA ARG A 165 -10.32 -19.63 13.47
C ARG A 165 -9.05 -19.53 14.30
N VAL A 166 -8.04 -18.86 13.74
CA VAL A 166 -6.80 -18.52 14.43
C VAL A 166 -6.97 -17.11 15.00
N PHE A 167 -7.11 -17.00 16.31
CA PHE A 167 -7.28 -15.70 16.99
C PHE A 167 -5.98 -14.89 16.98
N PHE A 168 -6.09 -13.57 17.08
CA PHE A 168 -4.96 -12.65 16.90
C PHE A 168 -3.81 -12.84 17.90
N ASP A 169 -4.13 -13.25 19.12
CA ASP A 169 -3.21 -13.56 20.21
C ASP A 169 -2.53 -14.93 20.07
N ASN A 170 -2.98 -15.76 19.12
CA ASN A 170 -2.37 -17.06 18.86
C ASN A 170 -1.00 -16.90 18.18
N PRO A 171 0.07 -17.57 18.64
CA PRO A 171 1.40 -17.54 18.02
C PRO A 171 1.44 -17.96 16.54
N ASP A 172 0.47 -18.75 16.07
CA ASP A 172 0.34 -19.16 14.67
C ASP A 172 -0.34 -18.11 13.79
N TRP A 173 -0.93 -17.07 14.39
CA TRP A 173 -1.65 -16.02 13.66
C TRP A 173 -0.80 -15.32 12.60
N PRO A 174 0.45 -14.89 12.87
CA PRO A 174 1.28 -14.23 11.85
C PRO A 174 1.50 -15.11 10.62
N LYS A 175 1.66 -16.42 10.81
CA LYS A 175 1.83 -17.38 9.72
C LYS A 175 0.54 -17.54 8.92
N ALA A 176 -0.62 -17.63 9.59
CA ALA A 176 -1.92 -17.72 8.94
C ALA A 176 -2.24 -16.46 8.13
N TYR A 177 -1.99 -15.27 8.71
CA TYR A 177 -2.19 -14.00 8.04
C TYR A 177 -1.24 -13.82 6.84
N ALA A 178 0.04 -14.14 6.99
CA ALA A 178 1.01 -14.10 5.90
C ALA A 178 0.63 -15.04 4.74
N ALA A 179 -0.07 -16.14 4.99
CA ALA A 179 -0.58 -17.02 3.94
C ALA A 179 -1.69 -16.34 3.11
N LYS A 180 -2.63 -15.63 3.75
CA LYS A 180 -3.65 -14.82 3.07
C LYS A 180 -3.01 -13.70 2.23
N ALA A 181 -2.03 -13.00 2.79
CA ALA A 181 -1.31 -11.96 2.06
C ALA A 181 -0.52 -12.53 0.86
N ARG A 182 0.08 -13.71 1.01
CA ARG A 182 0.78 -14.41 -0.08
C ARG A 182 -0.15 -14.82 -1.22
N GLU A 183 -1.40 -15.16 -0.92
CA GLU A 183 -2.41 -15.43 -1.95
C GLU A 183 -2.60 -14.22 -2.88
N MET A 184 -2.66 -13.01 -2.33
CA MET A 184 -2.78 -11.77 -3.13
C MET A 184 -1.60 -11.61 -4.08
N VAL A 185 -0.37 -11.83 -3.60
CA VAL A 185 0.84 -11.78 -4.44
C VAL A 185 0.80 -12.86 -5.53
N ALA A 186 0.34 -14.07 -5.19
CA ALA A 186 0.22 -15.17 -6.15
C ALA A 186 -0.81 -14.85 -7.25
N ILE A 187 -1.93 -14.21 -6.92
CA ILE A 187 -2.93 -13.73 -7.89
C ILE A 187 -2.30 -12.74 -8.87
N CYS A 188 -1.58 -11.72 -8.37
CA CYS A 188 -0.89 -10.77 -9.24
C CYS A 188 0.09 -11.47 -10.18
N ARG A 189 0.90 -12.42 -9.66
CA ARG A 189 1.92 -13.13 -10.45
C ARG A 189 1.32 -14.10 -11.46
N ALA A 190 0.17 -14.69 -11.15
CA ALA A 190 -0.55 -15.55 -12.09
C ALA A 190 -1.06 -14.75 -13.29
N ALA A 191 -1.49 -13.51 -13.08
CA ALA A 191 -1.88 -12.60 -14.16
C ALA A 191 -0.67 -12.06 -14.94
N ASN A 192 0.39 -11.66 -14.24
CA ASN A 192 1.63 -11.16 -14.83
C ASN A 192 2.85 -11.73 -14.08
N PRO A 193 3.60 -12.69 -14.66
CA PRO A 193 4.76 -13.30 -14.00
C PRO A 193 5.87 -12.30 -13.61
N ASN A 194 5.91 -11.13 -14.26
CA ASN A 194 6.87 -10.05 -14.05
C ASN A 194 6.32 -8.88 -13.22
N VAL A 195 5.11 -9.03 -12.65
CA VAL A 195 4.52 -8.00 -11.78
C VAL A 195 5.44 -7.66 -10.62
N ARG A 196 5.50 -6.37 -10.28
CA ARG A 196 6.14 -5.88 -9.06
C ARG A 196 5.07 -5.48 -8.07
N VAL A 197 5.06 -6.14 -6.92
CA VAL A 197 4.10 -5.89 -5.85
C VAL A 197 4.78 -5.08 -4.75
N TYR A 198 4.18 -3.96 -4.40
CA TYR A 198 4.58 -3.13 -3.27
C TYR A 198 3.51 -3.21 -2.20
N TRP A 199 3.81 -3.91 -1.10
CA TRP A 199 2.92 -3.92 0.06
C TRP A 199 3.27 -2.75 0.97
N VAL A 200 2.37 -1.79 1.07
CA VAL A 200 2.51 -0.62 1.92
C VAL A 200 2.10 -1.01 3.33
N GLY A 201 3.04 -0.87 4.27
CA GLY A 201 2.80 -1.09 5.68
C GLY A 201 1.75 -0.15 6.23
N VAL A 202 1.08 -0.59 7.29
CA VAL A 202 0.13 0.22 8.04
C VAL A 202 0.93 1.26 8.85
N PRO A 203 0.69 2.57 8.68
CA PRO A 203 1.45 3.59 9.40
C PRO A 203 1.07 3.61 10.89
N ALA A 204 1.91 4.24 11.72
CA ALA A 204 1.74 4.28 13.17
C ALA A 204 0.33 4.74 13.58
N MET A 205 -0.25 4.09 14.59
CA MET A 205 -1.62 4.31 15.06
C MET A 205 -1.65 4.94 16.44
N GLY A 206 -2.66 5.76 16.71
CA GLY A 206 -2.75 6.53 17.95
C GLY A 206 -3.27 5.77 19.18
N GLU A 207 -3.99 4.67 18.97
CA GLU A 207 -4.48 3.81 20.06
C GLU A 207 -3.47 2.68 20.30
N THR A 208 -3.11 2.45 21.57
CA THR A 208 -1.97 1.59 21.96
C THR A 208 -2.13 0.14 21.53
N GLU A 209 -3.29 -0.46 21.76
CA GLU A 209 -3.51 -1.88 21.42
C GLU A 209 -3.57 -2.09 19.90
N LEU A 210 -4.19 -1.17 19.18
CA LEU A 210 -4.19 -1.12 17.73
C LEU A 210 -2.77 -0.93 17.20
N ALA A 211 -1.98 -0.01 17.75
CA ALA A 211 -0.59 0.23 17.36
C ALA A 211 0.26 -1.04 17.49
N LYS A 212 0.15 -1.74 18.62
CA LYS A 212 0.80 -3.03 18.83
C LYS A 212 0.32 -4.08 17.82
N GLY A 213 -0.99 -4.16 17.60
CA GLY A 213 -1.60 -5.10 16.67
C GLY A 213 -1.13 -4.87 15.22
N VAL A 214 -1.16 -3.63 14.74
CA VAL A 214 -0.67 -3.31 13.38
C VAL A 214 0.84 -3.51 13.25
N GLY A 215 1.61 -3.41 14.33
CA GLY A 215 3.02 -3.79 14.34
C GLY A 215 3.23 -5.28 14.04
N GLN A 216 2.41 -6.15 14.61
CA GLN A 216 2.42 -7.59 14.31
C GLN A 216 1.95 -7.88 12.87
N VAL A 217 0.93 -7.16 12.39
CA VAL A 217 0.47 -7.21 10.98
C VAL A 217 1.64 -6.83 10.04
N ASN A 218 2.27 -5.69 10.25
CA ASN A 218 3.40 -5.21 9.45
C ASN A 218 4.57 -6.19 9.46
N THR A 219 4.88 -6.78 10.61
CA THR A 219 5.95 -7.79 10.73
C THR A 219 5.65 -9.01 9.86
N ALA A 220 4.40 -9.51 9.88
CA ALA A 220 3.98 -10.64 9.05
C ALA A 220 4.03 -10.30 7.56
N LEU A 221 3.59 -9.10 7.15
CA LEU A 221 3.63 -8.63 5.78
C LEU A 221 5.05 -8.44 5.25
N ALA A 222 5.94 -7.84 6.05
CA ALA A 222 7.33 -7.64 5.71
C ALA A 222 8.05 -8.99 5.50
N ALA A 223 7.86 -9.95 6.42
CA ALA A 223 8.39 -11.30 6.29
C ALA A 223 7.83 -12.03 5.06
N MET A 224 6.53 -11.87 4.77
CA MET A 224 5.89 -12.44 3.59
C MET A 224 6.51 -11.90 2.30
N CYS A 225 6.61 -10.57 2.16
CA CYS A 225 7.19 -9.96 0.97
C CYS A 225 8.68 -10.33 0.79
N ALA A 226 9.46 -10.38 1.87
CA ALA A 226 10.86 -10.81 1.81
C ALA A 226 11.02 -12.24 1.26
N ALA A 227 10.03 -13.10 1.49
CA ALA A 227 9.99 -14.49 1.00
C ALA A 227 9.22 -14.67 -0.32
N ALA A 228 8.66 -13.61 -0.91
CA ALA A 228 7.83 -13.68 -2.12
C ALA A 228 8.52 -12.95 -3.29
N PRO A 229 8.96 -13.66 -4.34
CA PRO A 229 9.62 -13.02 -5.48
C PRO A 229 8.76 -11.91 -6.10
N GLY A 230 9.37 -10.76 -6.34
CA GLY A 230 8.68 -9.58 -6.89
C GLY A 230 7.82 -8.81 -5.88
N CYS A 231 7.77 -9.20 -4.60
CA CYS A 231 7.10 -8.45 -3.53
C CYS A 231 8.12 -7.62 -2.76
N ARG A 232 7.75 -6.39 -2.41
CA ARG A 232 8.54 -5.53 -1.52
C ARG A 232 7.62 -4.86 -0.51
N PHE A 233 8.05 -4.86 0.75
CA PHE A 233 7.37 -4.12 1.80
C PHE A 233 7.88 -2.67 1.82
N ILE A 234 6.97 -1.71 1.90
CA ILE A 234 7.28 -0.29 2.14
C ILE A 234 6.86 0.01 3.58
N ASP A 235 7.82 0.20 4.47
CA ASP A 235 7.53 0.62 5.84
C ASP A 235 7.10 2.09 5.85
N THR A 236 5.98 2.37 6.51
CA THR A 236 5.41 3.71 6.67
C THR A 236 5.30 4.11 8.13
N GLN A 237 5.64 3.24 9.09
CA GLN A 237 5.48 3.55 10.51
C GLN A 237 6.33 4.76 10.92
N ALA A 238 7.61 4.76 10.53
CA ALA A 238 8.55 5.83 10.85
C ALA A 238 8.10 7.21 10.30
N ALA A 239 7.33 7.24 9.21
CA ALA A 239 6.81 8.50 8.65
C ALA A 239 5.70 9.13 9.49
N PHE A 240 5.14 8.40 10.46
CA PHE A 240 4.10 8.85 11.38
C PHE A 240 4.48 8.66 12.84
N SER A 241 5.78 8.51 13.09
CA SER A 241 6.36 8.47 14.43
C SER A 241 7.29 9.67 14.64
N ASP A 242 7.27 10.23 15.84
CA ASP A 242 8.22 11.24 16.26
C ASP A 242 9.65 10.68 16.34
N PRO A 243 10.69 11.52 16.58
CA PRO A 243 12.07 11.06 16.66
C PRO A 243 12.36 10.01 17.73
N ASP A 244 11.50 9.89 18.76
CA ASP A 244 11.60 8.88 19.82
C ASP A 244 10.87 7.58 19.43
N GLY A 245 10.23 7.55 18.25
CA GLY A 245 9.50 6.41 17.72
C GLY A 245 8.03 6.35 18.15
N HIS A 246 7.55 7.32 18.91
CA HIS A 246 6.15 7.34 19.35
C HIS A 246 5.23 7.82 18.24
N TYR A 247 4.00 7.31 18.21
CA TYR A 247 2.96 7.81 17.32
C TYR A 247 2.87 9.34 17.41
N SER A 248 2.73 9.99 16.25
CA SER A 248 2.48 11.41 16.17
C SER A 248 1.30 11.74 15.26
N ARG A 249 0.40 12.59 15.79
CA ARG A 249 -0.69 13.19 15.04
C ARG A 249 -0.24 14.41 14.25
N HIS A 250 0.88 15.03 14.62
CA HIS A 250 1.31 16.32 14.09
C HIS A 250 2.68 16.25 13.42
N GLY A 251 2.91 17.12 12.46
CA GLY A 251 4.19 17.26 11.79
C GLY A 251 4.63 18.70 11.76
N ARG A 252 5.87 18.91 11.36
CA ARG A 252 6.40 20.21 10.97
C ARG A 252 6.98 20.09 9.58
N ASP A 253 6.63 21.01 8.72
CA ASP A 253 7.30 21.18 7.43
C ASP A 253 8.64 21.88 7.66
N GLY A 254 9.74 21.20 7.33
CA GLY A 254 11.09 21.74 7.45
C GLY A 254 11.38 22.88 6.47
N ALA A 255 10.70 22.93 5.33
CA ALA A 255 10.91 23.96 4.30
C ALA A 255 10.20 25.28 4.66
N THR A 256 8.97 25.19 5.19
CA THR A 256 8.15 26.38 5.52
C THR A 256 8.13 26.71 7.02
N GLY A 257 8.42 25.73 7.87
CA GLY A 257 8.24 25.81 9.32
C GLY A 257 6.80 25.61 9.79
N GLU A 258 5.86 25.34 8.90
CA GLU A 258 4.43 25.17 9.19
C GLU A 258 4.17 23.97 10.10
N HIS A 259 3.27 24.14 11.08
CA HIS A 259 2.73 23.04 11.87
C HIS A 259 1.57 22.37 11.13
N LEU A 260 1.69 21.06 10.96
CA LEU A 260 0.75 20.26 10.19
C LEU A 260 0.00 19.30 11.12
N THR A 261 -1.27 19.08 10.83
CA THR A 261 -2.00 17.92 11.37
C THR A 261 -1.91 16.80 10.36
N LEU A 262 -1.27 15.68 10.69
CA LEU A 262 -1.06 14.52 9.80
C LEU A 262 -2.16 13.46 9.97
N ARG A 263 -2.68 13.30 11.19
CA ARG A 263 -3.73 12.32 11.50
C ARG A 263 -5.04 12.98 11.89
N THR A 264 -6.15 12.35 11.52
CA THR A 264 -7.46 12.72 12.05
C THR A 264 -7.53 12.51 13.57
N ALA A 265 -8.57 13.04 14.21
CA ALA A 265 -8.73 12.93 15.66
C ALA A 265 -8.92 11.49 16.17
N ASP A 266 -9.25 10.54 15.28
CA ASP A 266 -9.38 9.12 15.61
C ASP A 266 -8.04 8.37 15.72
N GLY A 267 -6.93 9.03 15.36
CA GLY A 267 -5.59 8.42 15.39
C GLY A 267 -5.35 7.31 14.36
N VAL A 268 -6.24 7.16 13.38
CA VAL A 268 -6.19 6.10 12.37
C VAL A 268 -6.14 6.67 10.95
N HIS A 269 -7.03 7.60 10.61
CA HIS A 269 -7.13 8.12 9.25
C HIS A 269 -6.21 9.31 9.01
N MET A 270 -5.98 9.60 7.72
CA MET A 270 -5.11 10.69 7.28
C MET A 270 -5.92 11.98 7.13
N THR A 271 -5.31 13.11 7.47
CA THR A 271 -5.68 14.39 6.87
C THR A 271 -5.14 14.49 5.45
N GLU A 272 -5.41 15.59 4.75
CA GLU A 272 -4.78 15.84 3.45
C GLU A 272 -3.24 15.92 3.54
N SER A 273 -2.70 16.64 4.52
CA SER A 273 -1.25 16.72 4.77
C SER A 273 -0.64 15.35 5.08
N GLY A 274 -1.30 14.53 5.91
CA GLY A 274 -0.85 13.18 6.19
C GLY A 274 -0.93 12.25 4.97
N ALA A 275 -1.95 12.40 4.14
CA ALA A 275 -2.08 11.63 2.91
C ALA A 275 -0.95 11.99 1.92
N LYS A 276 -0.61 13.29 1.78
CA LYS A 276 0.54 13.74 0.96
C LYS A 276 1.84 13.13 1.45
N LEU A 277 2.07 13.12 2.77
CA LEU A 277 3.24 12.48 3.37
C LEU A 277 3.28 10.97 3.04
N LEU A 278 2.16 10.26 3.23
CA LEU A 278 2.06 8.84 2.89
C LEU A 278 2.34 8.57 1.41
N GLY A 279 1.73 9.35 0.51
CA GLY A 279 1.95 9.25 -0.94
C GLY A 279 3.40 9.51 -1.32
N GLY A 280 4.03 10.51 -0.71
CA GLY A 280 5.44 10.83 -0.93
C GLY A 280 6.40 9.73 -0.48
N VAL A 281 6.17 9.12 0.69
CA VAL A 281 6.94 7.97 1.19
C VAL A 281 6.81 6.78 0.25
N VAL A 282 5.59 6.46 -0.18
CA VAL A 282 5.33 5.35 -1.11
C VAL A 282 5.99 5.61 -2.47
N LEU A 283 5.82 6.80 -3.04
CA LEU A 283 6.44 7.18 -4.32
C LEU A 283 7.97 7.23 -4.24
N ALA A 284 8.56 7.61 -3.09
CA ALA A 284 10.00 7.50 -2.87
C ALA A 284 10.49 6.04 -2.92
N GLY A 285 9.67 5.10 -2.43
CA GLY A 285 9.93 3.67 -2.49
C GLY A 285 9.80 3.03 -3.89
N ILE A 286 9.02 3.65 -4.78
CA ILE A 286 8.64 3.10 -6.09
C ILE A 286 9.37 3.80 -7.25
N ALA A 287 9.38 5.13 -7.29
CA ALA A 287 9.64 5.90 -8.52
C ALA A 287 10.98 5.57 -9.20
N LYS A 288 12.08 5.52 -8.42
CA LYS A 288 13.41 5.19 -8.95
C LYS A 288 13.51 3.74 -9.42
N ARG A 289 12.82 2.81 -8.75
CA ARG A 289 12.88 1.37 -9.06
C ARG A 289 12.12 1.03 -10.32
N GLU A 290 10.98 1.69 -10.51
CA GLU A 290 10.13 1.52 -11.68
C GLU A 290 10.53 2.43 -12.85
N HIS A 291 11.63 3.17 -12.70
CA HIS A 291 12.16 4.09 -13.71
C HIS A 291 11.07 5.05 -14.21
N LEU A 292 10.25 5.56 -13.30
CA LEU A 292 9.22 6.53 -13.65
C LEU A 292 9.89 7.75 -14.29
N PRO A 293 9.32 8.30 -15.38
CA PRO A 293 9.83 9.54 -15.94
C PRO A 293 9.74 10.67 -14.89
N PRO A 294 10.50 11.76 -15.06
CA PRO A 294 10.31 12.95 -14.23
C PRO A 294 8.87 13.45 -14.36
N ILE A 295 8.15 13.44 -13.24
CA ILE A 295 6.74 13.86 -13.15
C ILE A 295 6.66 14.84 -12.00
N ALA A 296 6.23 16.06 -12.28
CA ALA A 296 6.24 17.16 -11.31
C ALA A 296 5.52 16.79 -9.99
N GLY A 297 4.33 16.18 -10.07
CA GLY A 297 3.57 15.77 -8.89
C GLY A 297 4.25 14.65 -8.07
N VAL A 298 4.98 13.75 -8.75
CA VAL A 298 5.79 12.72 -8.05
C VAL A 298 6.97 13.37 -7.34
N ASP A 299 7.64 14.31 -7.98
CA ASP A 299 8.77 15.02 -7.39
C ASP A 299 8.34 15.94 -6.23
N GLU A 300 7.16 16.56 -6.33
CA GLU A 300 6.53 17.33 -5.25
C GLU A 300 6.27 16.46 -4.02
N LEU A 301 5.54 15.35 -4.16
CA LEU A 301 5.26 14.48 -3.00
C LEU A 301 6.54 13.87 -2.41
N ARG A 302 7.53 13.54 -3.25
CA ARG A 302 8.82 13.06 -2.77
C ARG A 302 9.63 14.15 -2.06
N ALA A 303 9.46 15.42 -2.40
CA ALA A 303 10.04 16.54 -1.66
C ALA A 303 9.31 16.71 -0.33
N TYR A 304 7.98 16.76 -0.36
CA TYR A 304 7.14 16.85 0.83
C TYR A 304 7.47 15.78 1.87
N ALA A 305 7.64 14.52 1.45
CA ALA A 305 8.02 13.44 2.36
C ALA A 305 9.45 13.50 2.90
N ARG A 306 10.35 14.26 2.27
CA ARG A 306 11.69 14.53 2.83
C ARG A 306 11.64 15.66 3.85
N ASP A 307 10.79 16.66 3.62
CA ASP A 307 10.81 17.90 4.39
C ASP A 307 9.85 17.87 5.59
N VAL A 308 8.78 17.07 5.54
CA VAL A 308 7.84 16.92 6.65
C VAL A 308 8.34 15.90 7.66
N HIS A 309 8.45 16.33 8.90
CA HIS A 309 8.90 15.51 10.02
C HIS A 309 7.82 15.46 11.11
N PRO A 310 7.40 14.26 11.56
CA PRO A 310 6.51 14.15 12.70
C PRO A 310 7.16 14.73 13.97
N ILE A 311 6.35 15.36 14.81
CA ILE A 311 6.79 15.99 16.05
C ILE A 311 6.01 15.42 17.24
N PRO A 312 6.58 15.38 18.46
CA PRO A 312 5.85 14.89 19.63
C PRO A 312 4.54 15.64 19.84
N ASP A 313 3.44 14.89 20.02
CA ASP A 313 2.10 15.48 20.23
C ASP A 313 2.03 16.34 21.50
N GLN A 314 2.92 16.10 22.47
CA GLN A 314 3.04 16.92 23.68
C GLN A 314 3.51 18.36 23.40
N ILE A 315 4.22 18.60 22.28
CA ILE A 315 4.74 19.92 21.91
C ILE A 315 3.67 20.78 21.22
N VAL A 316 2.64 20.16 20.64
CA VAL A 316 1.49 20.85 20.00
C VAL A 316 0.30 20.95 20.95
N ALA A 317 0.55 20.95 22.26
CA ALA A 317 -0.37 21.56 23.20
C ALA A 317 -0.30 23.10 23.03
N ALA A 318 -0.87 23.60 21.93
CA ALA A 318 -1.46 24.93 21.95
C ALA A 318 -2.30 25.05 23.24
N PRO A 319 -2.37 26.24 23.89
CA PRO A 319 -3.18 26.41 25.09
C PRO A 319 -4.49 25.71 24.85
N GLN A 320 -4.87 24.80 25.75
CA GLN A 320 -6.18 24.21 25.66
C GLN A 320 -7.15 25.37 25.50
N GLU A 321 -7.67 25.59 24.28
CA GLU A 321 -9.00 26.13 24.15
C GLU A 321 -9.79 25.17 25.01
N THR A 322 -10.13 25.66 26.20
CA THR A 322 -11.06 25.02 27.08
C THR A 322 -12.26 24.79 26.19
N LYS A 323 -12.41 23.55 25.70
CA LYS A 323 -13.64 23.15 25.00
C LYS A 323 -14.73 23.71 25.90
N PRO A 324 -15.62 24.60 25.40
CA PRO A 324 -16.69 25.10 26.23
C PRO A 324 -17.34 23.86 26.83
N PRO A 325 -17.51 23.80 28.18
CA PRO A 325 -17.86 22.58 28.87
C PRO A 325 -19.00 21.93 28.10
N LYS A 326 -18.82 20.67 27.65
CA LYS A 326 -19.85 19.91 26.91
C LYS A 326 -21.17 20.21 27.59
N SER A 327 -22.05 20.98 26.94
CA SER A 327 -23.29 21.39 27.58
C SER A 327 -24.02 20.10 27.93
N LYS A 328 -24.28 19.85 29.23
CA LYS A 328 -24.95 18.62 29.67
C LYS A 328 -26.17 18.40 28.78
N ALA A 329 -26.19 17.31 28.01
CA ALA A 329 -27.28 16.99 27.10
C ALA A 329 -28.59 17.04 27.89
N ARG A 330 -29.50 17.95 27.54
CA ARG A 330 -30.79 18.10 28.21
C ARG A 330 -31.83 17.21 27.55
N PRO A 331 -32.69 16.49 28.31
CA PRO A 331 -33.81 15.75 27.74
C PRO A 331 -34.75 16.70 26.98
N SER A 332 -35.11 16.34 25.75
CA SER A 332 -36.10 17.07 24.95
C SER A 332 -37.55 16.81 25.37
N GLY A 333 -37.78 15.90 26.33
CA GLY A 333 -39.09 15.36 26.68
C GLY A 333 -39.63 14.33 25.68
N LYS A 334 -38.98 14.14 24.52
CA LYS A 334 -39.38 13.15 23.52
C LYS A 334 -38.78 11.79 23.83
N VAL A 335 -39.54 10.74 23.53
CA VAL A 335 -39.13 9.33 23.68
C VAL A 335 -39.16 8.65 22.33
N TYR A 336 -38.12 7.86 22.05
CA TYR A 336 -38.02 6.99 20.89
C TYR A 336 -38.19 5.54 21.31
N THR A 337 -39.06 4.80 20.63
CA THR A 337 -39.26 3.37 20.86
C THR A 337 -38.42 2.57 19.87
N VAL A 338 -37.48 1.78 20.39
CA VAL A 338 -36.57 0.93 19.61
C VAL A 338 -37.35 -0.04 18.72
N LYS A 339 -37.02 -0.08 17.44
CA LYS A 339 -37.61 -0.94 16.42
C LYS A 339 -36.63 -2.04 15.98
N LYS A 340 -37.14 -3.04 15.27
CA LYS A 340 -36.33 -4.15 14.73
C LYS A 340 -35.24 -3.61 13.80
N GLY A 341 -33.99 -3.92 14.11
CA GLY A 341 -32.80 -3.50 13.35
C GLY A 341 -32.21 -2.15 13.78
N ASP A 342 -32.74 -1.51 14.82
CA ASP A 342 -32.15 -0.28 15.33
C ASP A 342 -30.85 -0.55 16.11
N THR A 343 -29.88 0.36 15.96
CA THR A 343 -28.71 0.49 16.83
C THR A 343 -28.65 1.93 17.33
N ILE A 344 -27.97 2.20 18.45
CA ILE A 344 -27.81 3.57 18.98
C ILE A 344 -27.34 4.55 17.90
N ARG A 345 -26.37 4.13 17.08
CA ARG A 345 -25.82 4.94 15.99
C ARG A 345 -26.84 5.21 14.88
N VAL A 346 -27.66 4.22 14.51
CA VAL A 346 -28.72 4.37 13.50
C VAL A 346 -29.84 5.28 14.01
N ILE A 347 -30.25 5.12 15.28
CA ILE A 347 -31.26 5.98 15.92
C ILE A 347 -30.74 7.42 15.99
N ALA A 348 -29.51 7.62 16.48
CA ALA A 348 -28.91 8.95 16.62
C ALA A 348 -28.83 9.68 15.27
N ARG A 349 -28.36 8.98 14.22
CA ARG A 349 -28.33 9.52 12.86
C ARG A 349 -29.73 9.86 12.33
N ARG A 350 -30.70 8.95 12.49
CA ARG A 350 -32.08 9.15 12.03
C ARG A 350 -32.74 10.34 12.73
N MET A 351 -32.43 10.53 14.01
CA MET A 351 -32.98 11.62 14.83
C MET A 351 -32.18 12.92 14.69
N GLY A 352 -31.02 12.92 14.02
CA GLY A 352 -30.14 14.09 13.89
C GLY A 352 -29.58 14.56 15.23
N ILE A 353 -29.13 13.63 16.06
CA ILE A 353 -28.54 13.85 17.39
C ILE A 353 -27.22 13.09 17.52
N SER A 354 -26.39 13.45 18.51
CA SER A 354 -25.17 12.68 18.82
C SER A 354 -25.52 11.34 19.48
N ALA A 355 -24.80 10.29 19.12
CA ALA A 355 -24.87 9.00 19.81
C ALA A 355 -24.45 9.14 21.28
N ASP A 356 -23.45 9.97 21.56
CA ASP A 356 -22.97 10.23 22.91
C ASP A 356 -24.02 10.94 23.76
N ASP A 357 -24.72 11.94 23.19
CA ASP A 357 -25.79 12.66 23.91
C ASP A 357 -27.02 11.77 24.15
N LEU A 358 -27.32 10.89 23.18
CA LEU A 358 -28.36 9.89 23.35
C LEU A 358 -28.03 8.91 24.48
N MET A 359 -26.76 8.48 24.60
CA MET A 359 -26.33 7.59 25.68
C MET A 359 -26.25 8.30 27.03
N ALA A 360 -25.79 9.56 27.06
CA ALA A 360 -25.67 10.34 28.29
C ALA A 360 -27.01 10.55 29.01
N ILE A 361 -28.12 10.65 28.28
CA ILE A 361 -29.47 10.80 28.85
C ILE A 361 -30.10 9.44 29.20
N ASN A 362 -29.54 8.33 28.71
CA ASN A 362 -30.02 6.98 28.96
C ASN A 362 -28.93 6.10 29.62
N PRO A 363 -28.43 6.47 30.83
CA PRO A 363 -27.29 5.81 31.47
C PRO A 363 -27.54 4.33 31.81
N ASN A 364 -28.80 3.90 31.88
CA ASN A 364 -29.19 2.52 32.17
C ASN A 364 -29.39 1.66 30.91
N VAL A 365 -29.00 2.17 29.73
CA VAL A 365 -29.14 1.48 28.45
C VAL A 365 -27.76 1.06 27.96
N GLU A 366 -27.58 -0.22 27.62
CA GLU A 366 -26.37 -0.71 26.97
C GLU A 366 -26.50 -0.59 25.44
N ALA A 367 -25.55 0.10 24.80
CA ALA A 367 -25.61 0.38 23.35
C ALA A 367 -25.61 -0.88 22.47
N THR A 368 -25.05 -1.97 22.98
CA THR A 368 -24.93 -3.28 22.30
C THR A 368 -26.10 -4.22 22.58
N ARG A 369 -27.04 -3.86 23.48
CA ARG A 369 -28.16 -4.70 23.90
C ARG A 369 -29.50 -3.95 23.92
N LEU A 370 -29.84 -3.32 22.81
CA LEU A 370 -31.15 -2.69 22.67
C LEU A 370 -32.26 -3.74 22.52
N SER A 371 -33.30 -3.62 23.34
CA SER A 371 -34.49 -4.47 23.29
C SER A 371 -35.56 -3.86 22.38
N LEU A 372 -36.27 -4.70 21.62
CA LEU A 372 -37.42 -4.25 20.81
C LEU A 372 -38.49 -3.66 21.72
N GLY A 373 -38.99 -2.46 21.38
CA GLY A 373 -39.96 -1.74 22.19
C GLY A 373 -39.34 -0.92 23.34
N GLN A 374 -38.03 -0.97 23.55
CA GLN A 374 -37.36 -0.19 24.59
C GLN A 374 -37.49 1.32 24.35
N ALA A 375 -37.83 2.06 25.39
CA ALA A 375 -37.97 3.51 25.34
C ALA A 375 -36.62 4.21 25.60
N LEU A 376 -36.18 5.05 24.67
CA LEU A 376 -35.00 5.91 24.78
C LEU A 376 -35.41 7.38 24.86
N ARG A 377 -34.91 8.10 25.85
CA ARG A 377 -35.11 9.55 25.98
C ARG A 377 -34.22 10.29 24.99
N LEU A 378 -34.80 11.19 24.20
CA LEU A 378 -34.05 11.94 23.18
C LEU A 378 -33.51 13.27 23.75
N PRO A 379 -32.25 13.65 23.48
CA PRO A 379 -31.71 14.98 23.79
C PRO A 379 -32.39 16.08 22.96
N VAL A 380 -32.31 17.33 23.46
CA VAL A 380 -32.61 18.51 22.63
C VAL A 380 -31.64 18.53 21.46
N LYS A 381 -32.16 18.71 20.23
CA LYS A 381 -31.30 18.85 19.05
C LYS A 381 -30.49 20.14 19.16
N HIS A 382 -29.18 20.03 19.15
CA HIS A 382 -28.33 21.19 18.91
C HIS A 382 -28.47 21.55 17.41
N ARG A 383 -28.86 22.79 17.10
CA ARG A 383 -28.68 23.31 15.74
C ARG A 383 -27.18 23.33 15.50
N GLN A 384 -26.71 22.53 14.54
CA GLN A 384 -25.37 22.71 13.96
C GLN A 384 -25.41 23.90 13.01
#